data_AF-B8LYC6-F1
#
_entry.id   AF-B8LYC6-F1
#
_cell.length_a   1.000
_cell.length_b   1.000
_cell.length_c   1.000
_cell.angle_alpha   90.00
_cell.angle_beta   90.00
_cell.angle_gamma   90.00
#
_symmetry.space_group_name_H-M   'P 1'
#
loop_
_entity.id
_entity.type
_entity.pdbx_description
1 polymer ?
#
loop_
_entity_poly.entity_id
_entity_poly.type
_entity_poly.pdbx_seq_one_letter_code
_entity_poly.pdbx_strand_id
1 'polypeptide(L)'
;MKYTSKTTGKELNVFCISNKTYKKFSDQGNAGMVCTSGIPELRRFCLSMAAEPRLLEAKDFLQSKLPSLLNSITFWTKSAPTPKSDHTPSVSQFFQDVKAKFLTRTDNKKLRADWINAAIIKAQDWVKEKSERSQI
;
A
#
# COMPACT_ATOMS: atom_id res chain seq x y z
N MET A 1 -12.78 33.83 -12.80
CA MET A 1 -12.63 32.49 -13.42
C MET A 1 -13.07 31.45 -12.38
N LYS A 2 -14.17 30.71 -12.59
CA LYS A 2 -14.64 29.68 -11.66
C LYS A 2 -14.07 28.32 -12.09
N TYR A 3 -13.18 27.74 -11.28
CA TYR A 3 -12.56 26.44 -11.55
C TYR A 3 -13.55 25.26 -11.51
N THR A 4 -14.76 25.49 -11.02
CA THR A 4 -15.81 24.49 -10.84
C THR A 4 -16.48 24.03 -12.14
N SER A 5 -16.30 24.74 -13.26
CA SER A 5 -16.95 24.40 -14.55
C SER A 5 -16.22 23.32 -15.35
N LYS A 6 -15.04 22.87 -14.91
CA LYS A 6 -14.19 21.90 -15.64
C LYS A 6 -14.14 20.50 -15.03
N THR A 7 -14.81 20.28 -13.90
CA THR A 7 -14.72 19.01 -13.16
C THR A 7 -16.03 18.24 -13.26
N THR A 8 -16.17 17.47 -14.32
CA THR A 8 -17.28 16.53 -14.51
C THR A 8 -17.12 15.38 -13.50
N GLY A 9 -17.87 15.43 -12.40
CA GLY A 9 -18.07 14.29 -11.48
C GLY A 9 -16.90 13.85 -10.60
N LYS A 10 -15.78 14.58 -10.57
CA LYS A 10 -14.66 14.33 -9.64
C LYS A 10 -14.51 15.48 -8.64
N GLU A 11 -14.35 15.13 -7.38
CA GLU A 11 -14.11 16.07 -6.29
C GLU A 11 -12.77 16.79 -6.52
N LEU A 12 -12.82 18.12 -6.63
CA LEU A 12 -11.63 18.95 -6.87
C LEU A 12 -10.99 19.31 -5.53
N ASN A 13 -9.81 18.78 -5.26
CA ASN A 13 -9.02 19.19 -4.09
C ASN A 13 -8.41 20.57 -4.34
N VAL A 14 -8.92 21.59 -3.64
CA VAL A 14 -8.43 22.98 -3.72
C VAL A 14 -7.66 23.30 -2.44
N PHE A 15 -6.44 23.80 -2.59
CA PHE A 15 -5.57 24.20 -1.48
C PHE A 15 -5.35 25.72 -1.51
N CYS A 16 -5.53 26.37 -0.35
CA CYS A 16 -5.18 27.77 -0.17
C CYS A 16 -3.72 27.88 0.27
N ILE A 17 -2.85 28.42 -0.59
CA ILE A 17 -1.41 28.51 -0.31
C ILE A 17 -0.89 29.95 -0.29
N SER A 18 0.09 30.21 0.58
CA SER A 18 0.82 31.49 0.63
C SER A 18 2.33 31.28 0.61
N ASN A 19 2.93 31.50 -0.56
CA ASN A 19 4.39 31.44 -0.73
C ASN A 19 5.14 32.47 0.12
N LYS A 20 4.54 33.66 0.31
CA LYS A 20 5.14 34.73 1.12
C LYS A 20 5.22 34.33 2.60
N THR A 21 4.12 33.77 3.13
CA THR A 21 4.08 33.28 4.51
C THR A 21 5.07 32.14 4.71
N TYR A 22 5.07 31.16 3.80
CA TYR A 22 5.99 30.03 3.91
C TYR A 22 7.46 30.47 3.92
N LYS A 23 7.88 31.29 2.95
CA LYS A 23 9.27 31.77 2.84
C LYS A 23 9.71 32.57 4.07
N LYS A 24 8.82 33.40 4.62
CA LYS A 24 9.14 34.22 5.79
C LYS A 24 9.40 33.38 7.03
N PHE A 25 8.62 32.33 7.24
CA PHE A 25 8.64 31.56 8.49
C PHE A 25 9.39 30.23 8.39
N SER A 26 9.71 29.75 7.17
CA SER A 26 10.53 28.55 6.95
C SER A 26 11.93 28.73 7.54
N ASP A 27 12.54 29.88 7.27
CA ASP A 27 13.94 30.15 7.62
C ASP A 27 14.07 30.48 9.11
N GLN A 28 12.97 30.92 9.74
CA GLN A 28 12.87 31.24 11.16
C GLN A 28 12.54 30.00 12.03
N GLY A 29 12.29 28.84 11.41
CA GLY A 29 11.93 27.61 12.14
C GLY A 29 10.57 27.66 12.84
N ASN A 30 9.69 28.62 12.52
CA ASN A 30 8.38 28.74 13.17
C ASN A 30 7.37 27.80 12.51
N ALA A 31 7.29 26.57 13.02
CA ALA A 31 6.43 25.52 12.49
C ALA A 31 4.94 25.89 12.46
N GLY A 32 4.44 26.65 13.45
CA GLY A 32 3.05 27.08 13.51
C GLY A 32 2.67 27.98 12.32
N MET A 33 3.51 28.98 12.03
CA MET A 33 3.31 29.89 10.90
C MET A 33 3.60 29.24 9.54
N VAL A 34 4.46 28.23 9.51
CA VAL A 34 4.68 27.43 8.30
C VAL A 34 3.43 26.60 7.97
N CYS A 35 2.73 26.07 8.97
CA CYS A 35 1.47 25.36 8.77
C CYS A 35 0.36 26.25 8.21
N THR A 36 0.26 27.51 8.64
CA THR A 36 -0.77 28.43 8.14
C THR A 36 -0.59 28.82 6.68
N SER A 37 0.56 28.54 6.06
CA SER A 37 0.79 28.82 4.64
C SER A 37 0.09 27.84 3.69
N GLY A 38 -0.46 26.72 4.19
CA GLY A 38 -1.09 25.66 3.38
C GLY A 38 -0.13 24.81 2.54
N ILE A 39 1.15 25.21 2.41
CA ILE A 39 2.16 24.46 1.65
C ILE A 39 2.46 23.08 2.28
N PRO A 40 2.56 22.93 3.62
CA PRO A 40 2.75 21.60 4.22
C PRO A 40 1.61 20.63 3.91
N GLU A 41 0.37 21.12 3.88
CA GLU A 41 -0.81 20.32 3.57
C GLU A 41 -0.81 19.88 2.10
N LEU A 42 -0.56 20.81 1.17
CA LEU A 42 -0.38 20.51 -0.25
C LEU A 42 0.72 19.47 -0.47
N ARG A 43 1.86 19.62 0.20
CA ARG A 43 2.98 18.67 0.09
C ARG A 43 2.58 17.27 0.57
N ARG A 44 1.87 17.16 1.69
CA ARG A 44 1.38 15.87 2.20
C ARG A 44 0.41 15.22 1.21
N PHE A 45 -0.50 16.00 0.63
CA PHE A 45 -1.44 15.51 -0.38
C PHE A 45 -0.71 14.97 -1.62
N CYS A 46 0.26 15.73 -2.16
CA CYS A 46 1.05 15.24 -3.29
C CYS A 46 1.84 13.97 -2.95
N LEU A 47 2.38 13.88 -1.73
CA LEU A 47 3.09 12.69 -1.27
C LEU A 47 2.15 11.48 -1.11
N SER A 48 0.93 11.67 -0.61
CA SER A 48 -0.03 10.56 -0.49
C SER A 48 -0.46 10.05 -1.86
N MET A 49 -0.65 10.95 -2.85
CA MET A 49 -0.92 10.55 -4.23
C MET A 49 0.20 9.69 -4.83
N ALA A 50 1.46 9.96 -4.47
CA ALA A 50 2.61 9.18 -4.92
C ALA A 50 2.83 7.89 -4.10
N ALA A 51 2.39 7.88 -2.83
CA ALA A 51 2.60 6.76 -1.93
C ALA A 51 1.81 5.51 -2.36
N GLU A 52 0.58 5.69 -2.84
CA GLU A 52 -0.29 4.57 -3.23
C GLU A 52 0.23 3.78 -4.44
N PRO A 53 0.60 4.42 -5.59
CA PRO A 53 1.21 3.71 -6.71
C PRO A 53 2.53 3.02 -6.33
N ARG A 54 3.37 3.67 -5.50
CA ARG A 54 4.64 3.09 -5.03
C ARG A 54 4.42 1.88 -4.14
N LEU A 55 3.41 1.92 -3.28
CA LEU A 55 3.03 0.77 -2.45
C LEU A 55 2.53 -0.37 -3.32
N LEU A 56 1.70 -0.08 -4.33
CA LEU A 56 1.20 -1.07 -5.27
C LEU A 56 2.34 -1.74 -6.05
N GLU A 57 3.29 -0.95 -6.56
CA GLU A 57 4.47 -1.44 -7.26
C GLU A 57 5.36 -2.30 -6.35
N ALA A 58 5.61 -1.86 -5.11
CA ALA A 58 6.37 -2.66 -4.14
C ALA A 58 5.66 -3.98 -3.82
N LYS A 59 4.32 -3.96 -3.70
CA LYS A 59 3.52 -5.17 -3.51
C LYS A 59 3.65 -6.10 -4.71
N ASP A 60 3.53 -5.57 -5.92
CA ASP A 60 3.66 -6.35 -7.15
C ASP A 60 5.05 -6.97 -7.25
N PHE A 61 6.13 -6.20 -7.03
CA PHE A 61 7.50 -6.70 -6.99
C PHE A 61 7.65 -7.88 -6.02
N LEU A 62 7.11 -7.74 -4.81
CA LEU A 62 7.19 -8.78 -3.78
C LEU A 62 6.37 -10.03 -4.15
N GLN A 63 5.28 -9.89 -4.90
CA GLN A 63 4.44 -11.01 -5.32
C GLN A 63 4.95 -11.69 -6.59
N SER A 64 5.50 -10.93 -7.55
CA SER A 64 5.86 -11.40 -8.88
C SER A 64 7.35 -11.69 -9.06
N LYS A 65 8.24 -10.84 -8.51
CA LYS A 65 9.69 -10.90 -8.75
C LYS A 65 10.47 -11.53 -7.60
N LEU A 66 10.05 -11.32 -6.36
CA LEU A 66 10.76 -11.90 -5.21
C LEU A 66 10.76 -13.45 -5.23
N PRO A 67 9.64 -14.16 -5.54
CA PRO A 67 9.65 -15.62 -5.55
C PRO A 67 10.57 -16.20 -6.64
N SER A 68 10.63 -15.58 -7.82
CA SER A 68 11.49 -16.03 -8.92
C SER A 68 12.97 -15.81 -8.58
N LEU A 69 13.31 -14.69 -7.94
CA LEU A 69 14.66 -14.43 -7.44
C LEU A 69 15.08 -15.47 -6.39
N LEU A 70 14.22 -15.73 -5.40
CA LEU A 70 14.48 -16.74 -4.37
C LEU A 70 14.65 -18.13 -4.98
N ASN A 71 13.80 -18.50 -5.94
CA ASN A 71 13.94 -19.78 -6.65
C ASN A 71 15.27 -19.87 -7.40
N SER A 72 15.70 -18.78 -8.08
CA SER A 72 17.00 -18.72 -8.75
C SER A 72 18.15 -18.94 -7.77
N ILE A 73 18.17 -18.23 -6.64
CA ILE A 73 19.22 -18.39 -5.63
C ILE A 73 19.23 -19.82 -5.06
N THR A 74 18.05 -20.40 -4.78
CA THR A 74 17.99 -21.79 -4.30
C THR A 74 18.53 -22.78 -5.32
N PHE A 75 18.33 -22.52 -6.61
CA PHE A 75 18.89 -23.34 -7.68
C PHE A 75 20.42 -23.27 -7.69
N TRP A 76 21.00 -22.07 -7.67
CA TRP A 76 22.45 -21.88 -7.62
C TRP A 76 23.08 -22.51 -6.38
N THR A 77 22.43 -22.38 -5.22
CA THR A 77 22.91 -22.96 -3.95
C THR A 77 22.93 -24.49 -3.99
N LYS A 78 21.96 -25.12 -4.68
CA LYS A 78 21.91 -26.58 -4.88
C LYS A 78 22.92 -27.07 -5.92
N SER A 79 23.23 -26.26 -6.91
CA SER A 79 24.17 -26.57 -7.99
C SER A 79 25.63 -26.30 -7.61
N ALA A 80 25.88 -25.56 -6.53
CA ALA A 80 27.22 -25.31 -6.01
C ALA A 80 27.83 -26.59 -5.41
N PRO A 81 29.08 -26.95 -5.75
CA PRO A 81 29.79 -28.05 -5.09
C PRO A 81 29.93 -27.74 -3.60
N THR A 82 29.36 -28.57 -2.73
CA THR A 82 29.46 -28.38 -1.29
C THR A 82 30.82 -28.84 -0.78
N PRO A 83 31.63 -27.98 -0.12
CA PRO A 83 32.69 -28.47 0.75
C PRO A 83 32.05 -29.14 1.98
N LYS A 84 32.50 -30.35 2.30
CA LYS A 84 32.07 -31.14 3.45
C LYS A 84 32.45 -30.41 4.74
N SER A 85 31.56 -29.60 5.32
CA SER A 85 31.75 -29.10 6.69
C SER A 85 30.41 -29.02 7.41
N ASP A 86 30.32 -29.72 8.55
CA ASP A 86 29.08 -30.13 9.22
C ASP A 86 28.38 -29.07 10.08
N HIS A 87 28.83 -27.80 10.08
CA HIS A 87 28.25 -26.77 10.94
C HIS A 87 28.08 -25.43 10.22
N THR A 88 27.11 -25.33 9.31
CA THR A 88 26.48 -24.05 8.99
C THR A 88 24.97 -24.25 8.87
N PRO A 89 24.11 -23.39 9.46
CA PRO A 89 22.69 -23.44 9.19
C PRO A 89 22.52 -23.25 7.68
N SER A 90 22.06 -24.32 7.02
CA SER A 90 22.02 -24.39 5.56
C SER A 90 21.28 -23.19 5.03
N VAL A 91 21.93 -22.43 4.15
CA VAL A 91 21.36 -21.30 3.41
C VAL A 91 20.00 -21.66 2.79
N SER A 92 19.84 -22.93 2.39
CA SER A 92 18.56 -23.50 1.95
C SER A 92 17.44 -23.42 3.00
N GLN A 93 17.73 -23.74 4.27
CA GLN A 93 16.77 -23.70 5.37
C GLN A 93 16.26 -22.27 5.59
N PHE A 94 17.17 -21.29 5.61
CA PHE A 94 16.83 -19.87 5.73
C PHE A 94 15.91 -19.42 4.59
N PHE A 95 16.22 -19.82 3.34
CA PHE A 95 15.39 -19.47 2.20
C PHE A 95 14.00 -20.09 2.23
N GLN A 96 13.87 -21.34 2.69
CA GLN A 96 12.56 -21.95 2.90
C GLN A 96 11.75 -21.22 3.97
N ASP A 97 12.42 -20.80 5.06
CA ASP A 97 11.78 -20.11 6.17
C ASP A 97 11.29 -18.70 5.76
N VAL A 98 12.10 -17.98 4.96
CA VAL A 98 11.72 -16.71 4.35
C VAL A 98 10.54 -16.90 3.39
N LYS A 99 10.56 -17.95 2.56
CA LYS A 99 9.49 -18.26 1.60
C LYS A 99 8.17 -18.59 2.31
N ALA A 100 8.21 -19.41 3.36
CA ALA A 100 7.04 -19.79 4.15
C ALA A 100 6.43 -18.61 4.93
N LYS A 101 7.26 -17.78 5.56
CA LYS A 101 6.81 -16.55 6.23
C LYS A 101 6.19 -15.54 5.26
N PHE A 102 6.65 -15.52 4.02
CA PHE A 102 6.10 -14.62 3.00
C PHE A 102 4.72 -15.08 2.52
N LEU A 103 4.58 -16.36 2.16
CA LEU A 103 3.33 -16.96 1.67
C LEU A 103 2.19 -16.85 2.69
N THR A 104 2.47 -17.15 3.96
CA THR A 104 1.48 -17.06 5.06
C THR A 104 0.97 -15.63 5.31
N ARG A 105 1.81 -14.62 5.04
CA ARG A 105 1.47 -13.21 5.21
C ARG A 105 0.65 -12.66 4.05
N THR A 106 0.84 -13.20 2.84
CA THR A 106 -0.02 -12.90 1.68
C THR A 106 -1.39 -13.58 1.78
N ASP A 107 -1.45 -14.83 2.24
CA ASP A 107 -2.72 -15.56 2.40
C ASP A 107 -3.62 -14.94 3.48
N ASN A 108 -3.06 -14.50 4.61
CA ASN A 108 -3.83 -13.80 5.64
C ASN A 108 -4.48 -12.50 5.14
N LYS A 109 -3.81 -11.77 4.22
CA LYS A 109 -4.39 -10.57 3.62
C LYS A 109 -5.51 -10.91 2.62
N LYS A 110 -5.36 -11.99 1.87
CA LYS A 110 -6.38 -12.50 0.95
C LYS A 110 -7.62 -12.98 1.70
N LEU A 111 -7.42 -13.78 2.75
CA LEU A 111 -8.48 -14.21 3.68
C LEU A 111 -9.24 -13.01 4.26
N ARG A 112 -8.54 -11.93 4.63
CA ARG A 112 -9.18 -10.72 5.16
C ARG A 112 -10.00 -9.96 4.10
N ALA A 113 -9.53 -9.91 2.85
CA ALA A 113 -10.28 -9.34 1.74
C ALA A 113 -11.52 -10.17 1.38
N ASP A 114 -11.39 -11.50 1.39
CA ASP A 114 -12.48 -12.42 1.11
C ASP A 114 -13.57 -12.36 2.19
N TRP A 115 -13.19 -12.22 3.46
CA TRP A 115 -14.14 -12.02 4.57
C TRP A 115 -14.90 -10.70 4.47
N ILE A 116 -14.24 -9.62 4.07
CA ILE A 116 -14.88 -8.32 3.84
C ILE A 116 -15.87 -8.41 2.69
N ASN A 117 -15.48 -9.02 1.56
CA ASN A 117 -16.36 -9.23 0.42
C ASN A 117 -17.57 -10.11 0.78
N ALA A 118 -17.37 -11.19 1.52
CA ALA A 118 -18.46 -12.05 2.00
C ALA A 118 -19.41 -11.32 2.95
N ALA A 119 -18.89 -10.47 3.84
CA ALA A 119 -19.71 -9.65 4.73
C ALA A 119 -20.55 -8.61 3.97
N ILE A 120 -19.98 -7.99 2.93
CA ILE A 120 -20.70 -7.04 2.06
C ILE A 120 -21.84 -7.75 1.32
N ILE A 121 -21.57 -8.90 0.71
CA ILE A 121 -22.59 -9.70 0.00
C ILE A 121 -23.73 -10.07 0.96
N LYS A 122 -23.39 -10.56 2.16
CA LYS A 122 -24.38 -10.95 3.16
C LYS A 122 -25.24 -9.77 3.64
N ALA A 123 -24.66 -8.57 3.74
CA ALA A 123 -25.39 -7.36 4.06
C ALA A 123 -26.34 -6.94 2.93
N GLN A 124 -25.92 -7.08 1.67
CA GLN A 124 -26.77 -6.81 0.50
C GLN A 124 -27.94 -7.79 0.40
N ASP A 125 -27.70 -9.07 0.64
CA ASP A 125 -28.75 -10.09 0.67
C ASP A 125 -29.78 -9.81 1.77
N TRP A 126 -29.33 -9.40 2.96
CA TRP A 126 -30.22 -9.02 4.06
C TRP A 126 -31.10 -7.80 3.71
N VAL A 127 -30.54 -6.79 3.03
CA VAL A 127 -31.31 -5.62 2.55
C VAL A 127 -32.37 -6.06 1.53
N LYS A 128 -32.03 -6.98 0.64
CA LYS A 128 -32.94 -7.51 -0.39
C LYS A 128 -34.08 -8.31 0.23
N GLU A 129 -33.78 -9.20 1.18
CA GLU A 129 -34.77 -10.00 1.92
C GLU A 129 -35.71 -9.12 2.76
N LYS A 130 -35.22 -7.98 3.26
CA LYS A 130 -36.05 -7.01 4.00
C LYS A 130 -36.95 -6.19 3.08
N SER A 131 -36.50 -5.87 1.87
CA SER A 131 -37.31 -5.21 0.84
C SER A 131 -38.49 -6.10 0.39
N GLU A 132 -38.25 -7.40 0.21
CA GLU A 132 -39.26 -8.37 -0.20
C GLU A 132 -40.30 -8.61 0.92
N ARG A 133 -39.88 -8.58 2.19
CA ARG A 133 -40.79 -8.66 3.34
C ARG A 133 -41.64 -7.41 3.61
N SER A 134 -41.32 -6.26 2.99
CA SER A 134 -42.12 -5.03 3.10
C SER A 134 -43.13 -4.84 1.96
N GLN A 135 -43.19 -5.77 1.00
CA GLN A 135 -44.17 -5.77 -0.11
C GLN A 135 -45.29 -6.81 0.06
N ILE A 136 -45.38 -7.47 1.22
CA ILE A 136 -46.48 -8.37 1.61
C ILE A 136 -47.30 -7.72 2.73
#